data_AF-A0A8T5QWE5-F1
#
_entry.id   AF-A0A8T5QWE5-F1
#
_cell.length_a   1.000
_cell.length_b   1.000
_cell.length_c   1.000
_cell.angle_alpha   90.00
_cell.angle_beta   90.00
_cell.angle_gamma   90.00
#
_symmetry.space_group_name_H-M   'P 1'
#
loop_
_entity.id
_entity.type
_entity.pdbx_description
1 polymer ?
#
loop_
_entity_poly.entity_id
_entity_poly.type
_entity_poly.pdbx_seq_one_letter_code
_entity_poly.pdbx_strand_id
1 'polypeptide(L)'
;MNKQKVQVDKLFSIKDEFNKSIENLAINIYNRFLEKFELLGIGRNRIVFGSKNYVYKIPRNRMGFYDNSEEARLKDECYAICRLILINDIPILVMERLDLNIDEKKLPIWVDFIDCQQVGLSKHGELKAYDYAT
;
A
#
# COMPACT_ATOMS: atom_id res chain seq x y z
N MET A 1 -22.86 2.42 12.03
CA MET A 1 -22.45 1.13 11.47
C MET A 1 -21.04 0.84 11.96
N ASN A 2 -20.91 0.12 13.08
CA ASN A 2 -19.62 -0.15 13.74
C ASN A 2 -18.91 -1.32 13.02
N LYS A 3 -17.87 -1.03 12.24
CA LYS A 3 -17.02 -2.06 11.62
C LYS A 3 -15.61 -1.99 12.22
N GLN A 4 -15.20 -3.13 12.77
CA GLN A 4 -13.82 -3.57 12.96
C GLN A 4 -12.94 -2.80 13.96
N LYS A 5 -13.18 -3.02 15.26
CA LYS A 5 -12.08 -3.03 16.25
C LYS A 5 -11.26 -4.31 16.02
N VAL A 6 -10.39 -4.31 15.01
CA VAL A 6 -9.33 -5.33 14.94
C VAL A 6 -8.40 -5.09 16.13
N GLN A 7 -8.04 -6.14 16.87
CA GLN A 7 -7.01 -6.05 17.91
C GLN A 7 -5.69 -5.67 17.24
N VAL A 8 -5.33 -4.39 17.31
CA VAL A 8 -4.19 -3.80 16.59
C VAL A 8 -2.86 -4.43 17.02
N ASP A 9 -2.78 -4.86 18.29
CA ASP A 9 -1.62 -5.55 18.85
C ASP A 9 -1.33 -6.91 18.18
N LYS A 10 -2.32 -7.50 17.48
CA LYS A 10 -2.12 -8.73 16.68
C LYS A 10 -1.78 -8.43 15.23
N LEU A 11 -1.91 -7.18 14.79
CA LEU A 11 -1.56 -6.77 13.43
C LEU A 11 -0.06 -6.57 13.29
N PHE A 12 0.66 -6.20 14.33
CA PHE A 12 2.10 -6.08 14.24
C PHE A 12 2.70 -7.35 14.82
N SER A 13 3.61 -7.98 14.06
CA SER A 13 4.31 -9.18 14.52
C SER A 13 5.75 -9.03 14.07
N ILE A 14 6.61 -8.78 15.04
CA ILE A 14 8.03 -8.78 14.84
C ILE A 14 8.59 -9.87 15.76
N LYS A 15 9.04 -10.97 15.16
CA LYS A 15 9.61 -12.12 15.88
C LYS A 15 11.07 -11.92 16.29
N ASP A 16 11.66 -10.79 15.93
CA ASP A 16 13.03 -10.41 16.31
C ASP A 16 12.98 -9.10 17.09
N GLU A 17 14.03 -8.75 17.81
CA GLU A 17 14.18 -7.54 18.65
C GLU A 17 14.12 -6.20 17.87
N PHE A 18 13.21 -6.06 16.91
CA PHE A 18 12.82 -4.77 16.38
C PHE A 18 12.04 -4.03 17.47
N ASN A 19 12.54 -2.86 17.78
CA ASN A 19 12.23 -2.08 18.96
C ASN A 19 10.71 -1.94 19.18
N LYS A 20 10.18 -2.33 20.36
CA LYS A 20 8.77 -2.10 20.76
C LYS A 20 8.31 -0.65 20.52
N SER A 21 9.26 0.30 20.51
CA SER A 21 9.00 1.69 20.15
C SER A 21 8.50 1.86 18.71
N ILE A 22 9.09 1.17 17.73
CA ILE A 22 8.65 1.23 16.32
C ILE A 22 7.28 0.60 16.15
N GLU A 23 7.01 -0.51 16.84
CA GLU A 23 5.68 -1.13 16.85
C GLU A 23 4.62 -0.16 17.38
N ASN A 24 4.87 0.49 18.52
CA ASN A 24 3.96 1.49 19.07
C ASN A 24 3.76 2.69 18.12
N LEU A 25 4.82 3.14 17.43
CA LEU A 25 4.72 4.19 16.42
C LEU A 25 3.84 3.73 15.25
N ALA A 26 4.03 2.50 14.75
CA ALA A 26 3.25 1.95 13.65
C ALA A 26 1.77 1.77 14.03
N ILE A 27 1.48 1.31 15.26
CA ILE A 27 0.12 1.24 15.82
C ILE A 27 -0.53 2.63 15.87
N ASN A 28 0.20 3.65 16.35
CA ASN A 28 -0.32 5.01 16.43
C ASN A 28 -0.61 5.61 15.05
N ILE A 29 0.25 5.36 14.06
CA ILE A 29 0.01 5.77 12.66
C ILE A 29 -1.20 5.02 12.12
N TYR A 30 -1.29 3.70 12.32
CA TYR A 30 -2.43 2.89 11.91
C TYR A 30 -3.75 3.45 12.45
N ASN A 31 -3.83 3.73 13.76
CA ASN A 31 -5.05 4.25 14.37
C ASN A 31 -5.46 5.59 13.74
N ARG A 32 -4.50 6.50 13.51
CA ARG A 32 -4.74 7.77 12.81
C ARG A 32 -5.19 7.60 11.36
N PHE A 33 -4.68 6.56 10.68
CA PHE A 33 -5.08 6.26 9.30
C PHE A 33 -6.48 5.66 9.24
N LEU A 34 -6.83 4.79 10.18
CA LEU A 34 -8.14 4.17 10.30
C LEU A 34 -9.26 5.21 10.49
N GLU A 35 -8.96 6.32 11.16
CA GLU A 35 -9.89 7.44 11.34
C GLU A 35 -10.10 8.28 10.07
N LYS A 36 -9.16 8.27 9.12
CA LYS A 36 -9.10 9.21 7.99
C LYS A 36 -9.23 8.59 6.62
N PHE A 37 -8.88 7.31 6.49
CA PHE A 37 -8.72 6.64 5.21
C PHE A 37 -9.47 5.31 5.19
N GLU A 38 -9.85 4.90 3.98
CA GLU A 38 -10.49 3.62 3.72
C GLU A 38 -9.49 2.49 3.95
N LEU A 39 -9.81 1.47 4.76
CA LEU A 39 -8.99 0.27 4.83
C LEU A 39 -9.22 -0.58 3.57
N LEU A 40 -8.22 -0.67 2.70
CA LEU A 40 -8.28 -1.45 1.46
C LEU A 40 -7.88 -2.91 1.68
N GLY A 41 -6.96 -3.17 2.61
CA GLY A 41 -6.50 -4.53 2.86
C GLY A 41 -5.50 -4.65 4.00
N ILE A 42 -5.37 -5.87 4.52
CA ILE A 42 -4.38 -6.26 5.52
C ILE A 42 -3.57 -7.41 4.91
N GLY A 43 -2.43 -7.08 4.31
CA GLY A 43 -1.48 -8.04 3.73
C GLY A 43 -0.59 -8.66 4.80
N ARG A 44 0.30 -9.58 4.40
CA ARG A 44 1.23 -10.24 5.33
C ARG A 44 2.22 -9.23 5.91
N ASN A 45 2.73 -8.34 5.07
CA ASN A 45 3.80 -7.42 5.43
C ASN A 45 3.32 -5.99 5.66
N ARG A 46 2.18 -5.61 5.08
CA ARG A 46 1.69 -4.22 5.12
C ARG A 46 0.19 -4.13 5.35
N ILE A 47 -0.24 -2.98 5.84
CA ILE A 47 -1.64 -2.58 5.91
C ILE A 47 -1.85 -1.49 4.87
N VAL A 48 -2.90 -1.61 4.08
CA VAL A 48 -3.13 -0.77 2.91
C VAL A 48 -4.38 0.07 3.10
N PHE A 49 -4.20 1.38 3.01
CA PHE A 49 -5.25 2.38 3.13
C PHE A 49 -5.44 3.14 1.83
N GLY A 50 -6.66 3.59 1.57
CA GLY A 50 -7.07 4.33 0.39
C GLY A 50 -7.64 5.69 0.75
N SER A 51 -7.34 6.67 -0.08
CA SER A 51 -8.06 7.94 -0.19
C SER A 51 -8.56 8.10 -1.62
N LYS A 52 -9.20 9.22 -1.96
CA LYS A 52 -9.64 9.48 -3.34
C LYS A 52 -8.49 9.39 -4.35
N ASN A 53 -7.30 9.86 -3.99
CA ASN A 53 -6.19 10.06 -4.94
C ASN A 53 -4.98 9.18 -4.67
N TYR A 54 -4.90 8.55 -3.50
CA TYR A 54 -3.68 7.86 -3.05
C TYR A 54 -4.00 6.57 -2.32
N VAL A 55 -3.08 5.62 -2.46
CA VAL A 55 -2.96 4.41 -1.65
C VAL A 55 -1.75 4.55 -0.73
N TYR A 56 -1.91 4.15 0.52
CA TYR A 56 -0.88 4.20 1.55
C TYR A 56 -0.60 2.81 2.08
N LYS A 57 0.67 2.38 2.08
CA LYS A 57 1.06 1.08 2.63
C LYS A 57 1.92 1.27 3.88
N ILE A 58 1.34 0.92 5.03
CA ILE A 58 2.00 0.98 6.34
C ILE A 58 2.69 -0.35 6.61
N PRO A 59 4.00 -0.39 6.89
CA PRO A 59 4.71 -1.63 7.17
C PRO A 59 4.28 -2.23 8.52
N ARG A 60 4.04 -3.55 8.55
CA ARG A 60 3.68 -4.34 9.76
C ARG A 60 4.89 -5.00 10.42
N ASN A 61 5.92 -5.25 9.63
CA ASN A 61 7.12 -5.99 10.02
C ASN A 61 8.31 -5.53 9.17
N ARG A 62 9.52 -6.00 9.49
CA ARG A 62 10.76 -5.66 8.79
C ARG A 62 10.69 -5.86 7.27
N MET A 63 10.00 -6.92 6.81
CA MET A 63 9.85 -7.16 5.37
C MET A 63 8.99 -6.09 4.72
N GLY A 64 7.93 -5.61 5.39
CA GLY A 64 7.14 -4.49 4.90
C GLY A 64 7.93 -3.18 4.73
N PHE A 65 8.96 -2.93 5.55
CA PHE A 65 9.87 -1.79 5.34
C PHE A 65 10.72 -1.97 4.08
N TYR A 66 11.19 -3.20 3.85
CA TYR A 66 11.96 -3.55 2.66
C TYR A 66 11.09 -3.43 1.40
N ASP A 67 9.90 -4.03 1.41
CA ASP A 67 8.92 -3.99 0.32
C ASP A 67 8.58 -2.54 -0.07
N ASN A 68 8.33 -1.68 0.92
CA ASN A 68 8.10 -0.25 0.68
C ASN A 68 9.30 0.43 0.00
N SER A 69 10.53 0.09 0.41
CA SER A 69 11.75 0.70 -0.12
C SER A 69 12.04 0.29 -1.56
N GLU A 70 11.88 -0.99 -1.87
CA GLU A 70 12.07 -1.52 -3.23
C GLU A 70 11.00 -0.99 -4.18
N GLU A 71 9.74 -0.97 -3.75
CA GLU A 71 8.64 -0.48 -4.57
C GLU A 71 8.75 1.01 -4.89
N ALA A 72 9.24 1.83 -3.95
CA ALA A 72 9.51 3.23 -4.20
C ALA A 72 10.70 3.49 -5.14
N ARG A 73 11.57 2.50 -5.36
CA ARG A 73 12.71 2.59 -6.28
C ARG A 73 12.34 2.20 -7.70
N LEU A 74 11.27 1.43 -7.90
CA LEU A 74 10.74 1.11 -9.21
C LEU A 74 10.32 2.40 -9.91
N LYS A 75 11.06 2.74 -10.97
CA LYS A 75 10.78 3.88 -11.85
C LYS A 75 10.59 3.33 -13.25
N ASP A 76 9.33 3.05 -13.56
CA ASP A 76 8.91 2.57 -14.87
C ASP A 76 7.57 3.24 -15.19
N GLU A 77 7.43 3.73 -16.42
CA GLU A 77 6.26 4.48 -16.89
C GLU A 77 4.99 3.62 -16.92
N CYS A 78 5.15 2.29 -17.03
CA CYS A 78 4.07 1.33 -16.97
C CYS A 78 3.56 1.07 -15.55
N TYR A 79 4.21 1.60 -14.50
CA TYR A 79 3.83 1.35 -13.10
C TYR A 79 3.29 2.61 -12.41
N ALA A 80 2.38 2.39 -11.46
CA ALA A 80 1.84 3.43 -10.61
C ALA A 80 2.96 4.17 -9.87
N ILE A 81 2.91 5.50 -9.90
CA ILE A 81 3.94 6.34 -9.29
C ILE A 81 3.93 6.13 -7.78
N CYS A 82 5.09 5.73 -7.26
CA CYS A 82 5.32 5.50 -5.85
C CYS A 82 6.33 6.51 -5.27
N ARG A 83 6.15 6.83 -3.99
CA ARG A 83 7.13 7.58 -3.19
C ARG A 83 7.04 7.19 -1.73
N LEU A 84 8.14 7.33 -0.99
CA LEU A 84 8.13 7.21 0.46
C LEU A 84 7.83 8.55 1.12
N ILE A 85 7.02 8.50 2.17
CA ILE A 85 6.92 9.57 3.16
C ILE A 85 7.33 9.01 4.52
N LEU A 86 8.06 9.81 5.30
CA LEU A 86 8.42 9.45 6.67
C LEU A 86 7.41 10.07 7.63
N ILE A 87 6.78 9.25 8.46
CA ILE A 87 5.96 9.69 9.58
C ILE A 87 6.52 9.05 10.84
N ASN A 88 7.07 9.86 11.76
CA ASN A 88 7.77 9.36 12.95
C ASN A 88 8.80 8.28 12.59
N ASP A 89 9.65 8.56 11.60
CA ASP A 89 10.69 7.66 11.08
C ASP A 89 10.20 6.34 10.46
N ILE A 90 8.89 6.16 10.28
CA ILE A 90 8.31 5.02 9.58
C ILE A 90 8.12 5.40 8.10
N PRO A 91 8.77 4.69 7.14
CA PRO A 91 8.59 4.90 5.72
C PRO A 91 7.28 4.27 5.26
N ILE A 92 6.29 5.14 5.02
CA ILE A 92 5.01 4.78 4.42
C ILE A 92 5.14 4.94 2.92
N LEU A 93 4.80 3.90 2.18
CA LEU A 93 4.68 4.00 0.73
C LEU A 93 3.40 4.74 0.37
N VAL A 94 3.51 5.76 -0.47
CA VAL A 94 2.39 6.46 -1.08
C VAL A 94 2.42 6.17 -2.57
N MET A 95 1.35 5.56 -3.05
CA MET A 95 1.12 5.23 -4.45
C MET A 95 -0.05 6.06 -4.99
N GLU A 96 0.00 6.49 -6.25
CA GLU A 96 -1.19 7.07 -6.90
C GLU A 96 -2.33 6.04 -6.95
N ARG A 97 -3.58 6.48 -6.68
CA ARG A 97 -4.74 5.60 -6.82
C ARG A 97 -5.19 5.60 -8.28
N LEU A 98 -5.21 4.42 -8.88
CA LEU A 98 -5.70 4.20 -10.24
C LEU A 98 -7.22 3.94 -10.25
N ASP A 99 -7.88 4.33 -11.34
CA ASP A 99 -9.25 3.93 -11.65
C ASP A 99 -9.26 2.50 -12.22
N LEU A 100 -9.99 1.61 -11.55
CA LEU A 100 -10.06 0.20 -11.91
C LEU A 100 -11.21 -0.10 -12.87
N ASN A 101 -12.04 0.89 -13.22
CA ASN A 101 -13.14 0.72 -14.17
C ASN A 101 -12.62 0.83 -15.61
N ILE A 102 -11.92 -0.20 -16.06
CA ILE A 102 -11.31 -0.25 -17.40
C ILE A 102 -11.97 -1.32 -18.26
N ASP A 103 -11.92 -1.13 -19.57
CA ASP A 103 -12.42 -2.11 -20.54
C ASP A 103 -11.37 -3.21 -20.74
N GLU A 104 -11.52 -4.32 -20.02
CA GLU A 104 -10.60 -5.47 -20.05
C GLU A 104 -10.36 -6.03 -21.48
N LYS A 105 -11.30 -5.80 -22.41
CA LYS A 105 -11.18 -6.28 -23.81
C LYS A 105 -10.21 -5.45 -24.65
N LYS A 106 -9.73 -4.31 -24.13
CA LYS A 106 -8.85 -3.37 -24.85
C LYS A 106 -7.49 -3.23 -24.18
N LEU A 107 -7.13 -4.18 -23.31
CA LEU A 107 -5.84 -4.15 -22.64
C LEU A 107 -4.71 -4.49 -23.63
N PRO A 108 -3.58 -3.75 -23.59
CA PRO A 108 -2.41 -4.06 -24.39
C PRO A 108 -1.74 -5.35 -23.88
N ILE A 109 -1.04 -6.04 -24.78
CA ILE A 109 -0.40 -7.35 -24.52
C ILE A 109 0.56 -7.32 -23.33
N TRP A 110 1.19 -6.18 -23.03
CA TRP A 110 2.11 -6.10 -21.88
C TRP A 110 1.42 -6.41 -20.54
N VAL A 111 0.10 -6.22 -20.44
CA VAL A 111 -0.69 -6.52 -19.23
C VAL A 111 -0.70 -8.01 -18.92
N ASP A 112 -0.53 -8.88 -19.92
CA ASP A 112 -0.47 -10.34 -19.71
C ASP A 112 0.78 -10.78 -18.93
N PHE A 113 1.78 -9.89 -18.82
CA PHE A 113 2.98 -10.12 -18.02
C PHE A 113 2.87 -9.51 -16.60
N ILE A 114 1.76 -8.84 -16.28
CA ILE A 114 1.49 -8.28 -14.96
C ILE A 114 0.74 -9.31 -14.12
N ASP A 115 1.22 -9.50 -12.89
CA ASP A 115 0.60 -10.44 -11.96
C ASP A 115 -0.88 -10.10 -11.73
N CYS A 116 -1.72 -11.12 -11.86
CA CYS A 116 -3.18 -11.00 -11.84
C CYS A 116 -3.78 -9.88 -12.71
N GLN A 117 -3.06 -9.42 -13.74
CA GLN A 117 -3.44 -8.27 -14.59
C GLN A 117 -3.86 -7.04 -13.77
N GLN A 118 -3.17 -6.78 -12.66
CA GLN A 118 -3.47 -5.63 -11.78
C GLN A 118 -3.09 -4.31 -12.44
N VAL A 119 -4.00 -3.77 -13.24
CA VAL A 119 -3.83 -2.51 -13.97
C VAL A 119 -5.03 -1.57 -13.78
N GLY A 120 -4.80 -0.27 -13.93
CA GLY A 120 -5.84 0.75 -13.87
C GLY A 120 -5.40 2.04 -14.55
N LEU A 121 -6.31 3.00 -14.68
CA LEU A 121 -6.02 4.30 -15.31
C LEU A 121 -5.53 5.32 -14.28
N SER A 122 -4.45 6.00 -14.61
CA SER A 122 -3.99 7.18 -13.88
C SER A 122 -5.00 8.32 -14.01
N LYS A 123 -4.84 9.38 -13.20
CA LYS A 123 -5.66 10.61 -13.33
C LYS A 123 -5.54 11.30 -14.70
N HIS A 124 -4.53 10.92 -15.49
CA HIS A 124 -4.30 11.42 -16.85
C HIS A 124 -4.81 10.45 -17.93
N GLY A 125 -5.42 9.32 -17.55
CA GLY A 125 -5.91 8.30 -18.47
C GLY A 125 -4.83 7.35 -18.98
N GLU A 126 -3.68 7.29 -18.31
CA GLU A 126 -2.59 6.37 -18.67
C GLU A 126 -2.84 5.01 -18.01
N LEU A 127 -2.76 3.92 -18.75
CA LEU A 127 -2.86 2.59 -18.18
C LEU A 127 -1.57 2.22 -17.45
N LYS A 128 -1.68 1.88 -16.16
CA LYS A 128 -0.54 1.55 -15.30
C LYS A 128 -0.81 0.29 -14.49
N ALA A 129 0.23 -0.50 -14.27
CA ALA A 129 0.26 -1.58 -13.32
C ALA A 129 0.36 -1.05 -11.89
N TYR A 130 -0.27 -1.77 -10.97
CA TYR A 130 -0.20 -1.49 -9.54
C TYR A 130 -0.09 -2.79 -8.76
N ASP A 131 0.37 -2.68 -7.52
CA ASP A 131 0.21 -3.72 -6.53
C ASP A 131 -0.41 -3.05 -5.29
N TYR A 132 -1.63 -3.43 -4.90
CA TYR A 132 -2.24 -2.95 -3.65
C TYR A 132 -2.21 -4.01 -2.54
N ALA A 133 -1.67 -5.20 -2.78
CA ALA A 133 -1.82 -6.36 -1.92
C ALA A 133 -0.49 -7.08 -1.67
N THR A 134 0.25 -6.61 -0.66
CA THR A 134 1.53 -7.21 -0.22
C THR A 134 1.79 -6.96 1.26
#